data_AF-A0A953S0L6-F1
#
_entry.id   AF-A0A953S0L6-F1
#
_cell.length_a   1.000
_cell.length_b   1.000
_cell.length_c   1.000
_cell.angle_alpha   90.00
_cell.angle_beta   90.00
_cell.angle_gamma   90.00
#
_symmetry.space_group_name_H-M   'P 1'
#
loop_
_entity.id
_entity.type
_entity.pdbx_description
1 polymer ?
#
loop_
_entity_poly.entity_id
_entity_poly.type
_entity_poly.pdbx_seq_one_letter_code
_entity_poly.pdbx_strand_id
1 'polypeptide(L)'
;MKIGTPMQTYRIHRLKEHLRNQVRFAPHVSGTATVKPRDYQPAATGADLVEAETPYAAFFALRDTPAPLEVGDVLESASDGSLRIFKFVGFEEAQWALPEQKPVAAGPTPASDEPAPALS
;
A
#
# COMPACT_ATOMS: atom_id res chain seq x y z
N MET A 1 28.18 5.13 19.76
CA MET A 1 27.84 4.00 18.85
C MET A 1 26.56 4.37 18.13
N LYS A 2 26.58 4.57 16.80
CA LYS A 2 25.33 4.65 16.03
C LYS A 2 24.81 3.22 15.93
N ILE A 3 23.66 2.94 16.53
CA ILE A 3 22.94 1.70 16.28
C ILE A 3 22.57 1.76 14.79
N GLY A 4 23.12 0.86 13.98
CA GLY A 4 22.77 0.76 12.56
C GLY A 4 21.27 0.49 12.43
N THR A 5 20.64 1.04 11.40
CA THR A 5 19.24 0.75 11.12
C THR A 5 19.10 -0.76 10.90
N PRO A 6 18.16 -1.45 11.58
CA PRO A 6 18.00 -2.89 11.38
C PRO A 6 17.64 -3.19 9.92
N MET A 7 18.28 -4.20 9.33
CA MET A 7 17.87 -4.71 8.02
C MET A 7 16.45 -5.27 8.12
N GLN A 8 15.60 -4.91 7.16
CA GLN A 8 14.23 -5.40 7.06
C GLN A 8 13.96 -5.96 5.66
N THR A 9 12.98 -6.84 5.55
CA THR A 9 12.52 -7.36 4.27
C THR A 9 11.49 -6.40 3.66
N TYR A 10 11.68 -6.06 2.40
CA TYR A 10 10.68 -5.41 1.56
C TYR A 10 10.12 -6.40 0.56
N ARG A 11 8.79 -6.42 0.44
CA ARG A 11 8.08 -7.08 -0.66
C ARG A 11 7.90 -6.09 -1.80
N ILE A 12 8.25 -6.51 -3.00
CA ILE A 12 8.12 -5.69 -4.20
C ILE A 12 6.80 -6.06 -4.88
N HIS A 13 5.91 -5.09 -5.04
CA HIS A 13 4.73 -5.22 -5.88
C HIS A 13 5.05 -4.63 -7.24
N ARG A 14 5.20 -5.51 -8.24
CA ARG A 14 5.53 -5.13 -9.61
C ARG A 14 4.30 -4.60 -10.32
N LEU A 15 4.36 -3.39 -10.85
CA LEU A 15 3.24 -2.83 -11.61
C LEU A 15 3.07 -3.63 -12.92
N LYS A 16 1.82 -3.80 -13.37
CA LYS A 16 1.57 -4.39 -14.69
C LYS A 16 2.13 -3.48 -15.79
N GLU A 17 2.80 -4.08 -16.77
CA GLU A 17 3.52 -3.35 -17.82
C GLU A 17 2.65 -2.30 -18.54
N HIS A 18 1.42 -2.64 -18.91
CA HIS A 18 0.51 -1.72 -19.60
C HIS A 18 0.07 -0.49 -18.78
N LEU A 19 0.30 -0.48 -17.45
CA LEU A 19 -0.02 0.65 -16.57
C LEU A 19 1.17 1.58 -16.33
N ARG A 20 2.38 1.21 -16.73
CA ARG A 20 3.60 2.02 -16.49
C ARG A 20 3.53 3.41 -17.12
N ASN A 21 3.02 3.48 -18.35
CA ASN A 21 2.82 4.74 -19.04
C ASN A 21 1.83 5.66 -18.30
N GLN A 22 0.75 5.11 -17.74
CA GLN A 22 -0.23 5.89 -16.98
C GLN A 22 0.38 6.52 -15.72
N VAL A 23 1.17 5.73 -14.97
CA VAL A 23 1.84 6.23 -13.76
C VAL A 23 2.88 7.30 -14.09
N ARG A 24 3.58 7.17 -15.22
CA ARG A 24 4.58 8.15 -15.68
C ARG A 24 4.00 9.54 -15.93
N PHE A 25 2.76 9.63 -16.40
CA PHE A 25 2.10 10.91 -16.70
C PHE A 25 1.12 11.35 -15.60
N ALA A 26 1.03 10.62 -14.49
CA ALA A 26 0.14 10.98 -13.40
C ALA A 26 0.59 12.30 -12.75
N PRO A 27 -0.33 13.25 -12.48
CA PRO A 27 0.01 14.48 -11.80
C PRO A 27 0.61 14.20 -10.41
N HIS A 28 1.62 14.97 -10.03
CA HIS A 28 2.13 14.95 -8.66
C HIS A 28 1.03 15.43 -7.72
N VAL A 29 0.49 14.52 -6.93
CA VAL A 29 -0.42 14.85 -5.83
C VAL A 29 0.43 15.16 -4.59
N SER A 30 0.19 16.29 -3.95
CA SER A 30 0.72 16.54 -2.61
C SER A 30 -0.03 15.63 -1.63
N GLY A 31 0.54 14.48 -1.27
CA GLY A 31 -0.07 13.54 -0.33
C GLY A 31 0.42 12.10 -0.50
N THR A 32 -0.24 11.17 0.20
CA THR A 32 0.00 9.72 0.09
C THR A 32 -0.61 9.18 -1.21
N ALA A 33 0.20 8.52 -2.04
CA ALA A 33 -0.26 7.89 -3.27
C ALA A 33 -1.27 6.77 -3.00
N THR A 34 -2.39 6.75 -3.73
CA THR A 34 -3.35 5.65 -3.66
C THR A 34 -3.03 4.62 -4.75
N VAL A 35 -2.78 3.38 -4.36
CA VAL A 35 -2.44 2.26 -5.26
C VAL A 35 -3.49 1.16 -5.19
N LYS A 36 -3.85 0.52 -6.29
CA LYS A 36 -4.89 -0.53 -6.29
C LYS A 36 -4.23 -1.91 -6.38
N PRO A 37 -4.56 -2.87 -5.50
CA PRO A 37 -3.96 -4.21 -5.56
C PRO A 37 -4.08 -4.88 -6.93
N ARG A 38 -5.20 -4.68 -7.64
CA ARG A 38 -5.46 -5.23 -8.98
C ARG A 38 -4.51 -4.73 -10.07
N ASP A 39 -3.77 -3.65 -9.83
CA ASP A 39 -2.87 -3.04 -10.82
C ASP A 39 -1.48 -3.72 -10.82
N TYR A 40 -1.20 -4.57 -9.83
CA TYR A 40 0.08 -5.23 -9.64
C TYR A 40 0.04 -6.69 -10.10
N GLN A 41 1.23 -7.22 -10.41
CA GLN A 41 1.40 -8.62 -10.75
C GLN A 41 1.12 -9.49 -9.51
N PRO A 42 0.54 -10.70 -9.68
CA PRO A 42 0.45 -11.66 -8.59
C PRO A 42 1.86 -11.92 -8.06
N ALA A 43 2.00 -11.95 -6.74
CA ALA A 43 3.32 -12.12 -6.15
C ALA A 43 3.94 -13.45 -6.57
N ALA A 44 5.09 -13.36 -7.25
CA ALA A 44 5.89 -14.52 -7.54
C ALA A 44 6.59 -14.99 -6.26
N THR A 45 6.55 -16.28 -5.99
CA THR A 45 7.13 -16.86 -4.77
C THR A 45 8.64 -16.57 -4.71
N GLY A 46 9.06 -15.72 -3.77
CA GLY A 46 10.46 -15.47 -3.40
C GLY A 46 11.26 -14.48 -4.26
N ALA A 47 10.89 -14.24 -5.52
CA ALA A 47 11.67 -13.36 -6.43
C ALA A 47 11.52 -11.86 -6.14
N ASP A 48 10.42 -11.47 -5.51
CA ASP A 48 10.07 -10.08 -5.22
C ASP A 48 10.27 -9.72 -3.73
N LEU A 49 11.33 -10.24 -3.12
CA LEU A 49 11.73 -9.91 -1.75
C LEU A 49 13.16 -9.36 -1.77
N VAL A 50 13.41 -8.29 -1.01
CA VAL A 50 14.74 -7.71 -0.85
C VAL A 50 14.97 -7.31 0.60
N GLU A 51 16.13 -7.65 1.16
CA GLU A 51 16.53 -7.18 2.48
C GLU A 51 17.31 -5.88 2.36
N ALA A 52 16.90 -4.85 3.09
CA ALA A 52 17.55 -3.55 3.10
C ALA A 52 17.21 -2.75 4.35
N GLU A 53 18.06 -1.78 4.69
CA GLU A 53 17.82 -0.87 5.83
C GLU A 53 16.75 0.20 5.52
N THR A 54 16.60 0.56 4.24
CA THR A 54 15.71 1.62 3.76
C THR A 54 15.21 1.32 2.35
N PRO A 55 14.15 2.01 1.87
CA PRO A 55 13.71 1.91 0.46
C PRO A 55 14.82 2.26 -0.54
N TYR A 56 15.66 3.26 -0.22
CA TYR A 56 16.78 3.63 -1.08
C TYR A 56 17.88 2.58 -1.09
N ALA A 57 18.16 1.93 0.05
CA ALA A 57 19.09 0.80 0.09
C ALA A 57 18.57 -0.37 -0.77
N ALA A 58 17.26 -0.66 -0.74
CA ALA A 58 16.64 -1.65 -1.62
C ALA A 58 16.80 -1.27 -3.12
N PHE A 59 16.60 0.00 -3.48
CA PHE A 59 16.86 0.49 -4.83
C PHE A 59 18.31 0.25 -5.27
N PHE A 60 19.29 0.65 -4.46
CA PHE A 60 20.70 0.46 -4.80
C PHE A 60 21.09 -1.02 -4.90
N ALA A 61 20.52 -1.88 -4.06
CA ALA A 61 20.74 -3.32 -4.13
C ALA A 61 20.20 -3.95 -5.43
N LEU A 62 19.11 -3.40 -5.98
CA LEU A 62 18.42 -3.97 -7.14
C LEU A 62 18.82 -3.34 -8.49
N ARG A 63 19.32 -2.10 -8.52
CA ARG A 63 19.49 -1.33 -9.77
C ARG A 63 20.40 -2.01 -10.82
N ASP A 64 21.38 -2.78 -10.37
CA ASP A 64 22.39 -3.44 -11.21
C ASP A 64 22.07 -4.94 -11.42
N THR A 65 20.88 -5.37 -11.03
CA THR A 65 20.39 -6.75 -11.17
C THR A 65 19.51 -6.90 -12.42
N PRO A 66 19.17 -8.14 -12.85
CA PRO A 66 18.22 -8.36 -13.94
C PRO A 66 16.78 -7.88 -13.66
N ALA A 67 16.45 -7.55 -12.41
CA ALA A 67 15.11 -7.16 -11.99
C ALA A 67 15.13 -5.87 -11.15
N PRO A 68 15.60 -4.73 -11.71
CA PRO A 68 15.66 -3.46 -11.00
C PRO A 68 14.26 -2.99 -10.61
N LEU A 69 14.17 -2.06 -9.66
CA LEU A 69 12.90 -1.37 -9.40
C LEU A 69 12.55 -0.48 -10.61
N GLU A 70 11.29 -0.57 -11.04
CA GLU A 70 10.77 0.21 -12.13
C GLU A 70 9.74 1.23 -11.64
N VAL A 71 9.57 2.32 -12.38
CA VAL A 71 8.60 3.36 -12.01
C VAL A 71 7.20 2.74 -11.89
N GLY A 72 6.57 3.02 -10.74
CA GLY A 72 5.27 2.50 -10.37
C GLY A 72 5.31 1.23 -9.51
N ASP A 73 6.47 0.58 -9.34
CA ASP A 73 6.60 -0.52 -8.39
C ASP A 73 6.45 0.00 -6.94
N VAL A 74 5.91 -0.84 -6.05
CA VAL A 74 5.69 -0.51 -4.64
C VAL A 74 6.53 -1.42 -3.75
N LEU A 75 7.23 -0.83 -2.79
CA LEU A 75 7.86 -1.55 -1.69
C LEU A 75 6.91 -1.58 -0.50
N GLU A 76 6.57 -2.78 -0.04
CA GLU A 76 5.86 -3.02 1.21
C GLU A 76 6.85 -3.50 2.27
N SER A 77 6.91 -2.79 3.38
CA SER A 77 7.73 -3.15 4.53
C SER A 77 7.12 -4.36 5.26
N ALA A 78 7.86 -5.45 5.41
CA ALA A 78 7.37 -6.63 6.13
C ALA A 78 7.22 -6.41 7.64
N SER A 79 7.83 -5.36 8.20
CA SER A 79 7.79 -5.07 9.65
C SER A 79 6.52 -4.34 10.07
N ASP A 80 6.03 -3.40 9.26
CA ASP A 80 4.91 -2.51 9.60
C ASP A 80 3.84 -2.39 8.50
N GLY A 81 4.03 -3.05 7.35
CA GLY A 81 3.11 -2.99 6.20
C GLY A 81 3.13 -1.66 5.45
N SER A 82 4.04 -0.74 5.79
CA SER A 82 4.10 0.57 5.14
C SER A 82 4.47 0.44 3.66
N LEU A 83 3.82 1.25 2.82
CA LEU A 83 4.04 1.22 1.37
C LEU A 83 4.81 2.45 0.89
N ARG A 84 5.77 2.22 -0.01
CA ARG A 84 6.53 3.26 -0.71
C ARG A 84 6.48 3.00 -2.21
N ILE A 85 5.87 3.90 -2.98
CA ILE A 85 5.86 3.81 -4.45
C ILE A 85 7.14 4.44 -5.02
N PHE A 86 7.77 3.76 -5.99
CA PHE A 86 8.91 4.30 -6.71
C PHE A 86 8.45 5.16 -7.90
N LYS A 87 8.81 6.45 -7.87
CA LYS A 87 8.51 7.44 -8.93
C LYS A 87 9.80 8.01 -9.51
N PHE A 88 9.70 8.78 -10.60
CA PHE A 88 10.86 9.46 -11.22
C PHE A 88 11.65 10.34 -10.24
N VAL A 89 10.97 10.96 -9.27
CA VAL A 89 11.58 11.85 -8.27
C VAL A 89 12.06 11.12 -7.02
N GLY A 90 11.89 9.81 -6.93
CA GLY A 90 12.22 8.99 -5.76
C GLY A 90 11.01 8.29 -5.16
N PHE A 91 11.12 7.94 -3.88
CA PHE A 91 10.06 7.24 -3.14
C PHE A 91 9.03 8.19 -2.54
N GLU A 92 7.76 7.83 -2.63
CA GLU A 92 6.64 8.53 -2.00
C GLU A 92 5.83 7.56 -1.14
N GLU A 93 5.18 8.06 -0.08
CA GLU A 93 4.25 7.25 0.70
C GLU A 93 3.08 6.78 -0.15
N ALA A 94 2.67 5.53 0.07
CA ALA A 94 1.52 4.96 -0.60
C ALA A 94 0.58 4.26 0.38
N GLN A 95 -0.65 4.04 -0.06
CA GLN A 95 -1.66 3.25 0.64
C GLN A 95 -2.49 2.46 -0.37
N TRP A 96 -2.89 1.26 0.03
CA TRP A 96 -3.84 0.48 -0.75
C TRP A 96 -5.19 1.21 -0.83
N ALA A 97 -5.78 1.25 -2.02
CA ALA A 97 -7.17 1.63 -2.22
C ALA A 97 -8.05 0.59 -1.53
N LEU A 98 -8.53 0.90 -0.34
CA LEU A 98 -9.50 0.06 0.36
C LEU A 98 -10.84 0.11 -0.40
N PRO A 99 -11.47 -1.04 -0.69
CA PRO A 99 -12.84 -1.03 -1.19
C PRO A 99 -13.75 -0.42 -0.12
N GLU A 100 -14.59 0.53 -0.50
CA GLU A 100 -15.61 1.10 0.41
C GLU A 100 -16.47 -0.03 0.96
N GLN A 101 -16.41 -0.27 2.27
CA GLN A 101 -17.39 -1.11 2.92
C GLN A 101 -18.72 -0.36 2.85
N LYS A 102 -19.66 -0.86 2.05
CA LYS A 102 -21.03 -0.38 2.09
C LYS A 102 -21.50 -0.47 3.55
N PRO A 103 -21.90 0.65 4.19
CA PRO A 103 -22.41 0.59 5.56
C PRO A 103 -23.54 -0.43 5.59
N VAL A 104 -23.40 -1.46 6.41
CA VAL A 104 -24.53 -2.32 6.74
C VAL A 104 -25.48 -1.41 7.50
N ALA A 105 -26.60 -1.05 6.89
CA ALA A 105 -27.64 -0.28 7.54
C ALA A 105 -27.96 -0.96 8.87
N ALA A 106 -27.78 -0.23 9.97
CA ALA A 106 -28.23 -0.68 11.27
C ALA A 106 -29.71 -1.04 11.14
N GLY A 107 -30.04 -2.31 11.42
CA GLY A 107 -31.41 -2.81 11.36
C GLY A 107 -32.34 -1.95 12.24
N PRO A 108 -33.64 -1.92 11.93
CA PRO A 108 -34.58 -1.08 12.67
C PRO A 108 -34.55 -1.43 14.16
N THR A 109 -34.28 -0.43 14.98
CA THR A 109 -34.42 -0.48 16.44
C THR A 109 -35.84 -0.98 16.75
N PRO A 110 -36.04 -2.06 17.53
CA PRO A 110 -37.38 -2.41 17.97
C PRO A 110 -37.87 -1.27 18.87
N ALA A 111 -39.01 -0.69 18.50
CA ALA A 111 -39.69 0.30 19.34
C ALA A 111 -40.05 -0.37 20.67
N SER A 112 -39.48 0.14 21.77
CA SER A 112 -39.99 -0.16 23.10
C SER A 112 -41.41 0.40 23.18
N ASP A 113 -42.39 -0.49 23.13
CA ASP A 113 -43.77 -0.23 23.52
C ASP A 113 -43.77 -0.07 25.05
N GLU A 114 -43.74 1.17 25.53
CA GLU A 114 -43.92 1.50 26.94
C GLU A 114 -45.41 1.80 27.18
N PRO A 115 -46.16 0.95 27.91
CA PRO A 115 -47.54 1.28 28.25
C PRO A 115 -47.56 2.26 29.43
N ALA A 116 -48.17 3.43 29.20
CA ALA A 116 -48.41 4.44 30.21
C ALA A 116 -49.26 3.91 31.39
N PRO A 117 -49.01 4.34 32.64
CA PRO A 117 -49.83 3.92 33.77
C PRO A 117 -51.20 4.63 33.73
N ALA A 118 -52.27 3.85 33.89
CA ALA A 118 -53.62 4.37 34.08
C ALA A 118 -53.77 4.95 35.50
N LEU A 119 -54.17 6.23 35.57
CA LEU A 119 -54.73 6.86 36.77
C LEU A 119 -56.23 6.55 36.85
N SER A 120 -56.67 5.83 37.88
CA SER A 120 -57.87 6.08 38.70
C SER A 120 -58.00 5.03 39.81
#